data_AF-A0A829WJL0-F1
#
_entry.id   AF-A0A829WJL0-F1
#
_cell.length_a   1.000
_cell.length_b   1.000
_cell.length_c   1.000
_cell.angle_alpha   90.00
_cell.angle_beta   90.00
_cell.angle_gamma   90.00
#
_symmetry.space_group_name_H-M   'P 1'
#
loop_
_entity.id
_entity.type
_entity.pdbx_description
1 polymer ?
#
loop_
_entity_poly.entity_id
_entity_poly.type
_entity_poly.pdbx_seq_one_letter_code
_entity_poly.pdbx_strand_id
1 'polypeptide(L)'
;MAADKTRGTLAGDMETVLKNYYCIPALIKIEYAARFFETSRSTLRRCISDNLITSLHIGRSHYVLSESAAHLFRQRAPDHA
;
A
#
# COMPACT_ATOMS: atom_id res chain seq x y z
N MET A 1 36.06 1.67 -5.70
CA MET A 1 35.81 2.85 -4.85
C MET A 1 34.32 3.17 -4.93
N ALA A 2 33.70 3.30 -3.76
CA ALA A 2 32.27 3.41 -3.55
C ALA A 2 31.70 4.73 -4.08
N ALA A 3 30.45 4.67 -4.55
CA ALA A 3 29.53 5.79 -4.44
C ALA A 3 28.14 5.19 -4.17
N ASP A 4 27.90 4.97 -2.87
CA ASP A 4 26.59 4.83 -2.28
C ASP A 4 25.71 5.99 -2.77
N LYS A 5 24.64 5.67 -3.51
CA LYS A 5 23.55 6.59 -3.78
C LYS A 5 22.32 5.99 -3.14
N THR A 6 22.22 6.16 -1.84
CA THR A 6 20.95 6.30 -1.12
C THR A 6 20.12 7.32 -1.91
N ARG A 7 19.30 6.81 -2.85
CA ARG A 7 18.39 7.59 -3.68
C ARG A 7 17.28 8.10 -2.76
N GLY A 8 17.54 9.27 -2.17
CA GLY A 8 16.51 10.10 -1.58
C GLY A 8 15.40 10.31 -2.61
N THR A 9 14.17 10.05 -2.17
CA THR A 9 12.94 10.24 -2.93
C THR A 9 12.93 11.66 -3.50
N LEU A 10 13.06 11.79 -4.83
CA LEU A 10 13.00 13.09 -5.48
C LEU A 10 11.57 13.62 -5.38
N ALA A 11 11.37 14.93 -5.21
CA ALA A 11 10.03 15.52 -5.11
C ALA A 11 9.11 15.17 -6.30
N GLY A 12 9.68 14.91 -7.49
CA GLY A 12 8.95 14.42 -8.66
C GLY A 12 8.46 12.96 -8.55
N ASP A 13 9.12 12.12 -7.75
CA ASP A 13 8.62 10.78 -7.43
C ASP A 13 7.41 10.89 -6.51
N MET A 14 7.43 11.80 -5.52
CA MET A 14 6.27 12.02 -4.65
C MET A 14 5.05 12.49 -5.44
N GLU A 15 5.20 13.38 -6.40
CA GLU A 15 4.06 13.88 -7.19
C GLU A 15 3.46 12.79 -8.10
N THR A 16 4.32 11.93 -8.66
CA THR A 16 3.89 10.77 -9.47
C THR A 16 3.23 9.70 -8.59
N VAL A 17 3.80 9.45 -7.42
CA VAL A 17 3.26 8.54 -6.41
C VAL A 17 1.89 9.06 -5.92
N LEU A 18 1.77 10.36 -5.63
CA LEU A 18 0.51 11.01 -5.23
C LEU A 18 -0.54 10.99 -6.35
N LYS A 19 -0.17 11.27 -7.60
CA LYS A 19 -1.07 11.13 -8.76
C LYS A 19 -1.59 9.70 -8.91
N ASN A 20 -0.73 8.71 -8.71
CA ASN A 20 -1.13 7.30 -8.68
C ASN A 20 -1.94 6.92 -7.43
N TYR A 21 -1.86 7.70 -6.35
CA TYR A 21 -2.64 7.53 -5.12
C TYR A 21 -4.06 8.11 -5.21
N TYR A 22 -4.27 9.20 -5.95
CA TYR A 22 -5.61 9.78 -6.14
C TYR A 22 -6.60 8.81 -6.80
N CYS A 23 -6.12 7.78 -7.49
CA CYS A 23 -6.94 6.70 -8.07
C CYS A 23 -7.26 5.57 -7.09
N ILE A 24 -6.66 5.57 -5.89
CA ILE A 24 -6.86 4.54 -4.87
C ILE A 24 -7.81 5.11 -3.82
N PRO A 25 -8.95 4.44 -3.52
CA PRO A 25 -9.83 4.88 -2.45
C PRO A 25 -9.03 5.02 -1.15
N ALA A 26 -9.08 6.17 -0.47
CA ALA A 26 -8.29 6.41 0.75
C ALA A 26 -8.51 5.31 1.82
N LEU A 27 -9.73 4.77 1.87
CA LEU A 27 -10.13 3.65 2.69
C LEU A 27 -10.76 2.56 1.83
N ILE A 28 -10.25 1.33 1.94
CA ILE A 28 -10.81 0.15 1.27
C ILE A 28 -11.24 -0.84 2.34
N LYS A 29 -12.47 -1.38 2.25
CA LYS A 29 -12.88 -2.48 3.15
C LYS A 29 -11.95 -3.67 2.98
N ILE A 30 -11.60 -4.35 4.06
CA ILE A 30 -10.65 -5.48 4.03
C ILE A 30 -11.05 -6.58 3.02
N GLU A 31 -12.35 -6.77 2.78
CA GLU A 31 -12.88 -7.71 1.79
C GLU A 31 -12.52 -7.36 0.35
N TYR A 32 -12.44 -6.07 0.02
CA TYR A 32 -12.06 -5.57 -1.29
C TYR A 32 -10.55 -5.36 -1.40
N ALA A 33 -9.87 -5.03 -0.30
CA ALA A 33 -8.42 -4.83 -0.28
C ALA A 33 -7.67 -6.08 -0.74
N ALA A 34 -8.12 -7.27 -0.33
CA ALA A 34 -7.51 -8.54 -0.75
C ALA A 34 -7.52 -8.72 -2.27
N ARG A 35 -8.63 -8.36 -2.92
CA ARG A 35 -8.74 -8.42 -4.39
C ARG A 35 -7.91 -7.34 -5.06
N PHE A 36 -7.96 -6.12 -4.55
CA PHE A 36 -7.28 -4.97 -5.13
C PHE A 36 -5.75 -5.10 -5.11
N PHE A 37 -5.19 -5.62 -4.01
CA PHE A 37 -3.74 -5.82 -3.86
C PHE A 37 -3.29 -7.25 -4.24
N GLU A 38 -4.16 -8.03 -4.89
CA GLU A 38 -3.87 -9.40 -5.33
C GLU A 38 -3.24 -10.27 -4.24
N THR A 39 -3.81 -10.21 -3.04
CA THR A 39 -3.28 -10.87 -1.84
C THR A 39 -4.36 -11.61 -1.07
N SER A 40 -3.97 -12.45 -0.12
CA SER A 40 -4.93 -13.17 0.72
C SER A 40 -5.45 -12.31 1.87
N ARG A 41 -6.71 -12.53 2.28
CA ARG A 41 -7.28 -11.90 3.48
C ARG A 41 -6.48 -12.22 4.75
N SER A 42 -5.91 -13.42 4.84
CA SER A 42 -5.06 -13.84 5.95
C SER A 42 -3.75 -13.06 5.98
N THR A 43 -3.14 -12.82 4.82
CA THR A 43 -1.94 -11.97 4.68
C THR A 43 -2.25 -10.55 5.14
N LEU A 44 -3.34 -9.95 4.65
CA LEU A 44 -3.75 -8.61 5.09
C LEU A 44 -3.97 -8.53 6.60
N ARG A 45 -4.69 -9.49 7.19
CA ARG A 45 -4.91 -9.53 8.65
C ARG A 45 -3.61 -9.68 9.43
N ARG A 46 -2.67 -10.49 8.94
CA ARG A 46 -1.35 -10.62 9.54
C ARG A 46 -0.57 -9.31 9.47
N CYS A 47 -0.54 -8.66 8.31
CA CYS A 47 0.10 -7.36 8.16
C CYS A 47 -0.52 -6.27 9.06
N ILE A 48 -1.83 -6.32 9.30
CA ILE A 48 -2.50 -5.45 10.28
C ILE A 48 -2.06 -5.80 11.70
N SER A 49 -2.03 -7.08 12.06
CA SER A 49 -1.59 -7.55 13.38
C SER A 49 -0.12 -7.22 13.67
N ASP A 50 0.71 -7.22 12.63
CA ASP A 50 2.14 -6.92 12.69
C ASP A 50 2.41 -5.40 12.59
N ASN A 51 1.36 -4.56 12.59
CA ASN A 51 1.41 -3.09 12.43
C ASN A 51 2.10 -2.60 11.15
N LEU A 52 2.14 -3.42 10.10
CA LEU A 52 2.71 -3.05 8.80
C LEU A 52 1.73 -2.25 7.92
N ILE A 53 0.42 -2.36 8.20
CA ILE A 53 -0.65 -1.70 7.46
C ILE A 53 -1.60 -1.05 8.45
N THR A 54 -1.97 0.20 8.18
CA THR A 54 -2.92 0.92 9.01
C THR A 54 -4.35 0.51 8.68
N SER A 55 -5.13 0.24 9.71
CA SER A 55 -6.54 -0.16 9.57
C SER A 55 -7.45 0.63 10.50
N LEU A 56 -8.71 0.78 10.11
CA LEU A 56 -9.72 1.49 10.87
C LEU A 56 -10.99 0.65 11.00
N HIS A 57 -11.59 0.68 12.17
CA HIS A 57 -12.93 0.15 12.40
C HIS A 57 -13.94 1.31 12.31
N ILE A 58 -14.88 1.21 11.37
CA ILE A 58 -15.97 2.17 11.20
C ILE A 58 -17.28 1.39 11.34
N GLY A 59 -17.97 1.59 12.46
CA GLY A 59 -19.12 0.78 12.85
C GLY A 59 -18.74 -0.70 12.99
N ARG A 60 -19.38 -1.57 12.20
CA ARG A 60 -19.12 -3.03 12.18
C ARG A 60 -18.16 -3.46 11.06
N SER A 61 -17.63 -2.52 10.29
CA SER A 61 -16.80 -2.80 9.12
C SER A 61 -15.33 -2.46 9.37
N HIS A 62 -14.45 -3.28 8.80
CA HIS A 62 -13.01 -3.13 8.90
C HIS A 62 -12.44 -2.61 7.59
N TYR A 63 -11.74 -1.49 7.67
CA TYR A 63 -11.14 -0.79 6.54
C TYR A 63 -9.63 -0.77 6.68
N VAL A 64 -8.96 -0.68 5.53
CA VAL A 64 -7.52 -0.56 5.39
C VAL A 64 -7.25 0.80 4.75
N LEU A 65 -6.26 1.53 5.28
CA LEU A 65 -5.72 2.71 4.60
C LEU A 65 -4.88 2.24 3.41
N SER A 66 -5.36 2.58 2.23
CA SER A 66 -4.83 2.00 1.00
C SER A 66 -3.41 2.45 0.70
N GLU A 67 -3.01 3.62 1.18
CA GLU A 67 -1.63 4.10 1.11
C GLU A 67 -0.66 3.14 1.80
N SER A 68 -0.94 2.80 3.06
CA SER A 68 -0.10 1.88 3.83
C SER A 68 -0.01 0.48 3.20
N ALA A 69 -1.11 -0.02 2.62
CA ALA A 69 -1.14 -1.29 1.92
C ALA A 69 -0.42 -1.23 0.55
N ALA A 70 -0.55 -0.14 -0.19
CA ALA A 70 0.13 0.05 -1.46
C ALA A 70 1.65 0.12 -1.28
N HIS A 71 2.15 0.81 -0.25
CA HIS A 71 3.58 0.79 0.06
C HIS A 71 4.14 -0.62 0.26
N LEU A 72 3.35 -1.51 0.87
CA LEU A 72 3.76 -2.87 1.16
C LEU A 72 3.63 -3.82 -0.05
N PHE A 73 2.51 -3.73 -0.79
CA PHE A 73 2.18 -4.71 -1.83
C PHE A 73 2.53 -4.25 -3.25
N ARG A 74 2.58 -2.94 -3.53
CA ARG A 74 2.87 -2.41 -4.88
C ARG A 74 4.35 -2.55 -5.26
N GLN A 75 5.25 -2.79 -4.30
CA GLN A 75 6.65 -3.21 -4.58
C GLN A 75 6.76 -4.59 -5.25
N ARG A 76 5.65 -5.31 -5.45
CA ARG A 76 5.63 -6.63 -6.11
C ARG A 76 5.00 -6.67 -7.49
N ALA A 77 4.50 -5.56 -8.03
CA ALA A 77 4.15 -5.51 -9.44
C ALA A 77 5.47 -5.30 -10.21
N PRO A 78 6.01 -6.33 -10.91
CA PRO A 78 7.10 -6.08 -11.84
C PRO A 78 6.51 -5.15 -12.92
N ASP A 79 7.28 -4.15 -13.32
CA ASP A 79 7.01 -3.39 -14.54
C ASP A 79 6.61 -4.37 -15.65
N HIS A 80 5.44 -4.15 -16.22
CA HIS A 80 4.94 -4.89 -17.38
C HIS A 80 6.05 -4.98 -18.43
N ALA A 81 6.53 -6.20 -18.68
CA ALA A 81 7.32 -6.56 -19.86
C ALA A 81 6.42 -6.66 -21.09
#